data_AF-A0A562LYC1-F1
#
_entry.id   AF-A0A562LYC1-F1
#
_cell.length_a   1.000
_cell.length_b   1.000
_cell.length_c   1.000
_cell.angle_alpha   90.00
_cell.angle_beta   90.00
_cell.angle_gamma   90.00
#
_symmetry.space_group_name_H-M   'P 1'
#
loop_
_entity.id
_entity.type
_entity.pdbx_description
1 polymer ?
#
loop_
_entity_poly.entity_id
_entity_poly.type
_entity_poly.pdbx_seq_one_letter_code
_entity_poly.pdbx_strand_id
1 'polypeptide(L)'
;MKILGILASILVLLGYGALMRVDPAWGLLHPRGGMAMLAISLAIPNVGIWLATQPHRLLATRFQLAAAGWIWLVVQGGCLLYLYSQASPSV
;
A
#
# COMPACT_ATOMS: atom_id res chain seq x y z
N MET A 1 -16.71 3.47 4.88
CA MET A 1 -15.40 3.35 5.56
C MET A 1 -14.82 1.94 5.49
N LYS A 2 -15.50 0.89 5.99
CA LYS A 2 -15.02 -0.51 5.87
C LYS A 2 -14.70 -0.94 4.42
N ILE A 3 -15.58 -0.58 3.48
CA ILE A 3 -15.39 -0.86 2.04
C ILE A 3 -14.10 -0.21 1.49
N LEU A 4 -13.75 1.00 1.95
CA LEU A 4 -12.52 1.68 1.51
C LEU A 4 -11.25 0.96 1.98
N GLY A 5 -11.27 0.37 3.18
CA GLY A 5 -10.15 -0.42 3.70
C GLY A 5 -9.97 -1.73 2.95
N ILE A 6 -11.09 -2.36 2.56
CA ILE A 6 -11.09 -3.54 1.71
C ILE A 6 -10.49 -3.20 0.33
N LEU A 7 -10.93 -2.10 -0.30
CA LEU A 7 -10.41 -1.66 -1.59
C LEU A 7 -8.92 -1.32 -1.54
N ALA A 8 -8.46 -0.61 -0.50
CA ALA A 8 -7.05 -0.30 -0.31
C ALA A 8 -6.20 -1.58 -0.15
N SER A 9 -6.70 -2.54 0.63
CA SER A 9 -6.00 -3.81 0.84
C SER A 9 -5.93 -4.65 -0.44
N ILE A 10 -7.02 -4.70 -1.22
CA ILE A 10 -7.04 -5.36 -2.54
C ILE A 10 -6.02 -4.72 -3.48
N LEU A 11 -5.97 -3.38 -3.54
CA LEU A 11 -5.04 -2.66 -4.41
C LEU A 11 -3.58 -2.98 -4.07
N VAL A 12 -3.24 -2.98 -2.78
CA VAL A 12 -1.90 -3.32 -2.28
C VAL A 12 -1.54 -4.76 -2.61
N LEU A 13 -2.46 -5.70 -2.42
CA LEU A 13 -2.25 -7.12 -2.73
C LEU A 13 -2.06 -7.36 -4.22
N LEU A 14 -2.83 -6.70 -5.08
CA LEU A 14 -2.68 -6.77 -6.53
C LEU A 14 -1.33 -6.21 -7.00
N GLY A 15 -0.94 -5.04 -6.47
CA GLY A 15 0.36 -4.43 -6.78
C GLY A 15 1.53 -5.31 -6.35
N TYR A 16 1.46 -5.88 -5.15
CA TYR A 16 2.48 -6.81 -4.66
C TYR A 16 2.55 -8.09 -5.49
N GLY A 17 1.41 -8.67 -5.85
CA GLY A 17 1.34 -9.86 -6.70
C GLY A 17 1.92 -9.63 -8.11
N ALA A 18 1.76 -8.43 -8.66
CA ALA A 18 2.37 -8.05 -9.93
C ALA A 18 3.91 -7.98 -9.83
N LEU A 19 4.46 -7.36 -8.77
CA LEU A 19 5.91 -7.33 -8.56
C LEU A 19 6.50 -8.72 -8.33
N MET A 20 5.82 -9.57 -7.56
CA MET A 20 6.27 -10.94 -7.29
C MET A 20 6.41 -11.79 -8.56
N ARG A 21 5.71 -11.44 -9.65
CA ARG A 21 5.86 -12.09 -10.97
C ARG A 21 7.06 -11.60 -11.77
N VAL A 22 7.54 -10.39 -11.52
CA VAL A 22 8.62 -9.76 -12.30
C VAL A 22 9.95 -9.87 -11.59
N ASP A 23 9.98 -9.79 -10.27
CA ASP A 23 11.20 -9.88 -9.50
C ASP A 23 11.05 -10.92 -8.35
N PRO A 24 11.77 -12.06 -8.40
CA PRO A 24 11.72 -13.08 -7.37
C PRO A 24 12.22 -12.59 -6.00
N ALA A 25 12.91 -11.44 -5.92
CA ALA A 25 13.28 -10.80 -4.66
C ALA A 25 12.06 -10.32 -3.83
N TRP A 26 10.87 -10.25 -4.43
CA TRP A 26 9.60 -9.93 -3.78
C TRP A 26 8.78 -11.17 -3.40
N GLY A 27 9.36 -12.37 -3.52
CA GLY A 27 8.72 -13.62 -3.14
C GLY A 27 8.38 -13.69 -1.64
N LEU A 28 7.20 -14.22 -1.32
CA LEU A 28 6.72 -14.44 0.07
C LEU A 28 7.65 -15.30 0.93
N LEU A 29 8.51 -16.10 0.29
CA LEU A 29 9.47 -17.00 0.95
C LEU A 29 10.90 -16.47 0.96
N HIS A 30 11.16 -15.28 0.40
CA HIS A 30 12.46 -14.63 0.47
C HIS A 30 12.46 -13.63 1.63
N PRO A 31 13.33 -13.78 2.66
CA PRO A 31 13.33 -12.97 3.88
C PRO A 31 13.96 -11.57 3.67
N ARG A 32 13.71 -10.94 2.52
CA ARG A 32 14.15 -9.58 2.19
C ARG A 32 12.97 -8.61 2.18
N GLY A 33 13.28 -7.33 1.98
CA GLY A 33 12.39 -6.18 2.18
C GLY A 33 10.98 -6.25 1.57
N GLY A 34 10.70 -7.16 0.63
CA GLY A 34 9.36 -7.36 0.05
C GLY A 34 8.26 -7.64 1.09
N MET A 35 8.45 -8.60 2.00
CA MET A 35 7.42 -8.90 3.02
C MET A 35 7.22 -7.73 4.01
N ALA A 36 8.29 -7.03 4.37
CA ALA A 36 8.20 -5.83 5.20
C ALA A 36 7.46 -4.70 4.47
N MET A 37 7.73 -4.51 3.18
CA MET A 37 7.06 -3.54 2.33
C MET A 37 5.56 -3.87 2.22
N LEU A 38 5.20 -5.14 2.02
CA LEU A 38 3.80 -5.59 2.01
C LEU A 38 3.09 -5.29 3.32
N ALA A 39 3.72 -5.63 4.46
CA ALA A 39 3.17 -5.40 5.78
C ALA A 39 2.94 -3.91 6.04
N ILE A 40 3.90 -3.05 5.68
CA ILE A 40 3.80 -1.59 5.82
C ILE A 40 2.72 -1.01 4.89
N SER A 41 2.66 -1.49 3.64
CA SER A 41 1.65 -1.08 2.66
C SER A 41 0.23 -1.46 3.07
N LEU A 42 0.06 -2.55 3.82
CA LEU A 42 -1.24 -2.92 4.38
C LEU A 42 -1.54 -2.16 5.68
N ALA A 43 -0.55 -1.98 6.55
CA ALA A 43 -0.74 -1.38 7.87
C ALA A 43 -1.13 0.11 7.79
N ILE A 44 -0.40 0.91 7.00
CA ILE A 44 -0.61 2.37 6.96
C ILE A 44 -2.01 2.78 6.49
N PRO A 45 -2.54 2.30 5.35
CA PRO A 45 -3.89 2.66 4.92
C PRO A 45 -4.97 2.11 5.86
N ASN A 46 -4.79 0.91 6.44
CA ASN A 46 -5.75 0.36 7.40
C ASN A 46 -5.74 1.13 8.73
N VAL A 47 -4.58 1.56 9.22
CA VAL A 47 -4.46 2.43 10.41
C VAL A 47 -5.07 3.80 10.14
N GLY A 48 -4.81 4.40 8.97
CA GLY A 48 -5.40 5.68 8.57
C GLY A 48 -6.94 5.62 8.53
N ILE A 49 -7.49 4.55 7.96
CA ILE A 49 -8.94 4.32 7.89
C ILE A 49 -9.52 4.05 9.28
N TRP A 50 -8.83 3.27 10.12
CA TRP A 50 -9.26 3.02 11.49
C TRP A 50 -9.31 4.31 12.32
N LEU A 51 -8.26 5.13 12.25
CA LEU A 51 -8.23 6.44 12.91
C LEU A 51 -9.31 7.38 12.37
N ALA A 52 -9.58 7.36 11.06
CA ALA A 52 -10.65 8.15 10.44
C ALA A 52 -12.06 7.69 10.84
N THR A 53 -12.23 6.45 11.33
CA THR A 53 -13.52 5.96 11.82
C THR A 53 -13.82 6.29 13.28
N GLN A 54 -12.86 6.87 14.03
CA GLN A 54 -13.08 7.15 15.45
C GLN A 54 -14.11 8.29 15.64
N PRO A 55 -15.26 8.02 16.29
CA PRO A 55 -16.37 8.96 16.39
C PRO A 55 -16.05 10.22 17.22
N HIS A 56 -14.98 10.20 18.00
CA HIS A 56 -14.60 11.31 18.90
C HIS A 56 -13.66 12.33 18.26
N ARG A 57 -13.13 12.04 17.06
CA ARG A 57 -12.24 12.97 16.34
C ARG A 57 -13.02 13.98 15.52
N LEU A 58 -12.52 15.21 15.47
CA LEU A 58 -13.02 16.29 14.62
C LEU A 58 -13.07 15.86 13.15
N LEU A 59 -14.10 16.31 12.43
CA LEU A 59 -14.35 15.93 11.03
C LEU A 59 -13.15 16.29 10.12
N ALA A 60 -12.52 17.43 10.37
CA ALA A 60 -11.30 17.87 9.67
C ALA A 60 -10.14 16.88 9.84
N THR A 61 -9.92 16.38 11.06
CA THR A 61 -8.85 15.41 11.36
C THR A 61 -9.09 14.08 10.65
N ARG A 62 -10.35 13.63 10.54
CA ARG A 62 -10.69 12.41 9.79
C ARG A 62 -10.40 12.55 8.30
N PHE A 63 -10.70 13.72 7.73
CA PHE A 63 -10.38 14.02 6.34
C PHE A 63 -8.88 14.06 6.08
N GLN A 64 -8.10 14.69 6.96
CA GLN A 64 -6.64 14.71 6.87
C GLN A 64 -6.03 13.29 6.93
N LEU A 65 -6.53 12.44 7.82
CA LEU A 65 -6.10 11.04 7.93
C LEU A 65 -6.46 10.22 6.69
N ALA A 66 -7.66 10.41 6.14
CA ALA A 66 -8.05 9.76 4.89
C ALA A 66 -7.19 10.22 3.71
N ALA A 67 -6.95 11.53 3.59
CA ALA A 67 -6.08 12.10 2.55
C ALA A 67 -4.64 11.60 2.68
N ALA A 68 -4.09 11.53 3.90
CA ALA A 68 -2.75 10.99 4.15
C ALA A 68 -2.65 9.51 3.73
N GLY A 69 -3.67 8.70 4.02
CA GLY A 69 -3.73 7.30 3.59
C GLY A 69 -3.77 7.16 2.05
N TRP A 70 -4.52 8.03 1.37
CA TRP A 70 -4.56 8.06 -0.10
C TRP A 70 -3.24 8.54 -0.73
N ILE A 71 -2.63 9.60 -0.18
CA ILE A 71 -1.31 10.09 -0.61
C ILE A 71 -0.28 8.98 -0.46
N TRP A 72 -0.29 8.27 0.66
CA TRP A 72 0.59 7.12 0.88
C TRP A 72 0.40 6.05 -0.19
N LEU A 73 -0.84 5.68 -0.53
CA LEU A 73 -1.13 4.71 -1.59
C LEU A 73 -0.63 5.16 -2.96
N VAL A 74 -0.78 6.45 -3.30
CA VAL A 74 -0.29 7.01 -4.56
C VAL A 74 1.24 6.97 -4.62
N VAL A 75 1.91 7.37 -3.54
CA VAL A 75 3.38 7.33 -3.45
C VAL A 75 3.89 5.88 -3.52
N GLN A 76 3.28 4.97 -2.77
CA GLN A 76 3.59 3.53 -2.84
C GLN A 76 3.38 2.98 -4.25
N GLY A 77 2.23 3.25 -4.87
CA GLY A 77 1.93 2.83 -6.23
C GLY A 77 2.95 3.36 -7.25
N GLY A 78 3.35 4.62 -7.11
CA GLY A 78 4.40 5.24 -7.92
C GLY A 78 5.76 4.60 -7.74
N CYS A 79 6.16 4.33 -6.49
CA CYS A 79 7.40 3.60 -6.19
C CYS A 79 7.39 2.18 -6.78
N LEU A 80 6.27 1.46 -6.66
CA LEU A 80 6.11 0.13 -7.21
C LEU A 80 6.18 0.13 -8.75
N LEU A 81 5.53 1.09 -9.41
CA LEU A 81 5.60 1.30 -10.86
C LEU A 81 7.03 1.62 -11.33
N TYR A 82 7.73 2.51 -10.60
CA TYR A 82 9.12 2.84 -10.89
C TYR A 82 10.03 1.61 -10.78
N LEU A 83 9.92 0.85 -9.69
CA LEU A 83 10.70 -0.37 -9.50
C LEU A 83 10.38 -1.42 -10.58
N TYR A 84 9.12 -1.57 -10.95
CA TYR A 84 8.71 -2.43 -12.07
C TYR A 84 9.34 -2.00 -13.39
N SER A 85 9.38 -0.68 -13.67
CA SER A 85 10.00 -0.16 -14.90
C SER A 85 11.52 -0.41 -14.96
N GLN A 86 12.19 -0.40 -13.82
CA GLN A 86 13.63 -0.67 -13.71
C GLN A 86 13.97 -2.17 -13.69
N ALA A 87 13.02 -3.02 -13.26
CA ALA A 87 13.18 -4.47 -13.27
C ALA A 87 12.94 -5.09 -14.66
N SER A 88 12.39 -4.32 -15.62
CA SER A 88 12.26 -4.76 -17.01
C SER A 88 13.64 -4.79 -17.66
N PRO A 89 14.07 -5.92 -18.25
CA PRO A 89 15.39 -6.00 -18.87
C PRO A 89 15.48 -5.00 -20.02
N SER A 90 16.54 -4.18 -20.01
CA SER A 90 16.96 -3.41 -21.17
C SER A 90 17.15 -4.36 -22.35
N VAL A 91 16.28 -4.24 -23.35
CA VAL A 91 16.46 -4.84 -24.67
C VAL A 91 17.72 -4.27 -25.31
#